data_AF-A0A3D4X0P1-F1
#
_entry.id   AF-A0A3D4X0P1-F1
#
_cell.length_a   1.000
_cell.length_b   1.000
_cell.length_c   1.000
_cell.angle_alpha   90.00
_cell.angle_beta   90.00
_cell.angle_gamma   90.00
#
_symmetry.space_group_name_H-M   'P 1'
#
loop_
_entity.id
_entity.type
_entity.pdbx_description
1 polymer ?
#
loop_
_entity_poly.entity_id
_entity_poly.type
_entity_poly.pdbx_seq_one_letter_code
_entity_poly.pdbx_strand_id
1 'polypeptide(L)'
;MVSTEQLQAFGRDGYLVVPSVIDGQRQAAALALIDKLLQAEPPADGHTGHHFYWRETADEPVLTELLTAAPAFSYISQLLAPLRSPGPPKTAGGSDLPAV
;
A
#
# COMPACT_ATOMS: atom_id res chain seq x y z
N MET A 1 -8.04 -5.50 -10.91
CA MET A 1 -9.23 -5.68 -10.05
C MET A 1 -8.88 -6.73 -9.01
N VAL A 2 -9.24 -6.52 -7.75
CA VAL A 2 -9.02 -7.49 -6.65
C VAL A 2 -10.12 -8.54 -6.73
N SER A 3 -9.77 -9.83 -6.73
CA SER A 3 -10.75 -10.91 -6.66
C SER A 3 -11.29 -11.09 -5.23
N THR A 4 -12.44 -11.74 -5.09
CA THR A 4 -12.98 -12.08 -3.76
C THR A 4 -12.01 -12.92 -2.95
N GLU A 5 -11.31 -13.87 -3.58
CA GLU A 5 -10.31 -14.71 -2.92
C GLU A 5 -9.12 -13.87 -2.43
N GLN A 6 -8.66 -12.91 -3.23
CA GLN A 6 -7.60 -11.99 -2.84
C GLN A 6 -8.03 -11.09 -1.68
N LEU A 7 -9.29 -10.64 -1.66
CA LEU A 7 -9.83 -9.85 -0.57
C LEU A 7 -9.94 -10.67 0.74
N GLN A 8 -10.36 -11.93 0.64
CA GLN A 8 -10.39 -12.84 1.79
C GLN A 8 -8.99 -13.17 2.31
N ALA A 9 -8.04 -13.43 1.41
CA ALA A 9 -6.64 -13.63 1.77
C ALA A 9 -6.07 -12.40 2.47
N PHE A 10 -6.32 -11.19 1.94
CA PHE A 10 -5.91 -9.95 2.59
C PHE A 10 -6.52 -9.78 3.99
N GLY A 11 -7.82 -10.07 4.14
CA GLY A 11 -8.50 -9.97 5.43
C GLY A 11 -8.02 -11.00 6.47
N ARG A 12 -7.62 -12.19 6.02
CA ARG A 12 -7.12 -13.27 6.89
C ARG A 12 -5.64 -13.08 7.25
N ASP A 13 -4.82 -12.77 6.26
CA ASP A 13 -3.35 -12.81 6.35
C ASP A 13 -2.76 -11.42 6.63
N GLY A 14 -3.54 -10.34 6.45
CA GLY A 14 -3.11 -8.96 6.67
C GLY A 14 -2.27 -8.37 5.54
N TYR A 15 -1.99 -9.14 4.49
CA TYR A 15 -1.25 -8.71 3.31
C TYR A 15 -1.71 -9.44 2.05
N LEU A 16 -1.39 -8.88 0.88
CA LEU A 16 -1.62 -9.49 -0.42
C LEU A 16 -0.43 -9.20 -1.33
N VAL A 17 0.13 -10.25 -1.95
CA VAL A 17 1.19 -10.12 -2.95
C VAL A 17 0.54 -10.13 -4.34
N VAL A 18 0.73 -9.05 -5.09
CA VAL A 18 0.24 -8.94 -6.47
C VAL A 18 1.45 -8.79 -7.39
N PRO A 19 1.72 -9.77 -8.28
CA PRO A 19 2.83 -9.66 -9.22
C PRO A 19 2.54 -8.63 -10.30
N SER A 20 3.60 -8.11 -10.93
CA SER A 20 3.52 -7.27 -12.14
C SER A 20 2.67 -6.01 -12.01
N VAL A 21 2.59 -5.44 -10.80
CA VAL A 21 1.88 -4.17 -10.56
C VAL A 21 2.62 -2.98 -11.17
N ILE A 22 3.95 -3.04 -11.19
CA ILE A 22 4.80 -2.02 -11.80
C ILE A 22 5.34 -2.60 -13.11
N ASP A 23 5.25 -1.83 -14.20
CA ASP A 23 5.88 -2.23 -15.46
C ASP A 23 7.40 -2.04 -15.42
N GLY A 24 8.10 -2.76 -16.30
CA GLY A 24 9.56 -2.76 -16.32
C GLY A 24 10.17 -1.39 -16.62
N GLN A 25 9.48 -0.52 -17.35
CA GLN A 25 9.99 0.81 -17.69
C GLN A 25 9.99 1.72 -16.45
N ARG A 26 8.88 1.78 -15.70
CA ARG A 26 8.80 2.55 -14.46
C ARG A 26 9.74 2.00 -13.40
N GLN A 27 9.86 0.67 -13.31
CA GLN A 27 10.81 0.03 -12.40
C GLN A 27 12.25 0.44 -12.72
N ALA A 28 12.67 0.37 -13.98
CA ALA A 28 14.02 0.75 -14.39
C ALA A 28 14.32 2.23 -14.13
N ALA A 29 13.37 3.12 -14.41
CA ALA A 29 13.51 4.55 -14.15
C ALA A 29 13.69 4.85 -12.65
N ALA A 30 12.88 4.22 -11.78
CA ALA A 30 12.99 4.40 -10.34
C ALA A 30 14.31 3.86 -9.79
N LEU A 31 14.78 2.69 -10.25
CA LEU A 31 16.07 2.13 -9.84
C LEU A 31 17.23 3.06 -10.22
N ALA A 32 17.23 3.58 -11.45
CA ALA A 32 18.28 4.50 -11.91
C ALA A 32 18.31 5.81 -11.10
N LEU A 33 17.16 6.28 -10.62
CA LEU A 33 17.08 7.42 -9.72
C LEU A 33 17.61 7.07 -8.33
N ILE A 34 17.18 5.95 -7.75
CA ILE A 34 17.67 5.48 -6.44
C ILE A 34 19.19 5.36 -6.44
N ASP A 35 19.78 4.78 -7.49
CA ASP A 35 21.24 4.66 -7.61
C ASP A 35 21.94 6.03 -7.57
N LYS A 36 21.36 7.05 -8.22
CA LYS A 36 21.90 8.43 -8.18
C LYS A 36 21.80 9.03 -6.78
N LEU A 37 20.71 8.79 -6.07
CA LEU A 37 20.52 9.28 -4.70
C LEU A 37 21.53 8.63 -3.74
N LEU A 38 21.73 7.32 -3.87
CA LEU A 38 22.73 6.58 -3.08
C LEU A 38 24.16 7.07 -3.35
N GLN A 39 24.47 7.46 -4.60
CA GLN A 39 25.78 8.01 -4.94
C GLN A 39 25.98 9.43 -4.43
N ALA A 40 24.93 10.25 -4.43
CA ALA A 40 24.99 11.63 -3.95
C ALA A 40 25.08 11.72 -2.43
N GLU A 41 24.32 10.87 -1.73
CA GLU A 41 24.24 10.83 -0.27
C GLU A 41 24.46 9.40 0.22
N PRO A 42 25.69 8.88 0.13
CA PRO A 42 25.98 7.53 0.57
C PRO A 42 25.81 7.42 2.09
N PRO A 43 25.41 6.23 2.60
CA PRO A 43 25.51 5.94 4.03
C PRO A 43 26.95 6.19 4.52
N ALA A 44 27.09 6.60 5.77
CA ALA A 44 28.41 6.83 6.37
C ALA A 44 29.28 5.56 6.34
N ASP A 45 30.59 5.73 6.24
CA ASP A 45 31.55 4.62 6.27
C ASP A 45 31.34 3.74 7.51
N GLY A 46 31.26 2.43 7.30
CA GLY A 46 31.01 1.47 8.37
C GLY A 46 29.55 1.38 8.84
N HIS A 47 28.60 2.05 8.17
CA HIS A 47 27.17 1.90 8.46
C HIS A 47 26.71 0.45 8.26
N THR A 48 26.03 -0.10 9.26
CA THR A 48 25.42 -1.43 9.21
C THR A 48 23.92 -1.33 9.50
N GLY A 49 23.11 -2.10 8.77
CA GLY A 49 21.65 -2.11 8.92
C GLY A 49 20.94 -1.19 7.94
N HIS A 50 19.66 -0.91 8.19
CA HIS A 50 18.84 -0.12 7.28
C HIS A 50 19.27 1.34 7.22
N HIS A 51 19.30 1.90 6.02
CA HIS A 51 19.49 3.32 5.77
C HIS A 51 18.27 3.84 5.01
N PHE A 52 17.57 4.82 5.56
CA PHE A 52 16.28 5.29 5.04
C PHE A 52 16.41 6.71 4.50
N TYR A 53 15.90 6.92 3.29
CA TYR A 53 15.77 8.24 2.68
C TYR A 53 14.32 8.70 2.78
N TRP A 54 14.07 9.77 3.53
CA TRP A 54 12.74 10.37 3.72
C TRP A 54 12.67 11.69 2.96
N ARG A 55 12.54 11.62 1.64
CA ARG A 55 12.48 12.80 0.76
C ARG A 55 11.05 13.22 0.50
N GLU A 56 10.83 14.50 0.24
CA GLU A 56 9.50 14.97 -0.14
C GLU A 56 9.10 14.42 -1.50
N THR A 57 7.84 14.00 -1.64
CA THR A 57 7.33 13.44 -2.90
C THR A 57 7.37 14.43 -4.05
N ALA A 58 7.26 15.72 -3.75
CA ALA A 58 7.37 16.81 -4.74
C ALA A 58 8.75 16.86 -5.40
N ASP A 59 9.80 16.42 -4.69
CA ASP A 59 11.16 16.43 -5.20
C ASP A 59 11.45 15.22 -6.10
N GLU A 60 10.64 14.16 -6.01
CA GLU A 60 10.89 12.89 -6.70
C GLU A 60 9.64 12.35 -7.43
N PRO A 61 9.22 13.00 -8.53
CA PRO A 61 8.04 12.60 -9.29
C PRO A 61 8.14 11.17 -9.83
N VAL A 62 9.35 10.74 -10.23
CA VAL A 62 9.59 9.37 -10.74
C VAL A 62 9.29 8.30 -9.69
N LEU A 63 9.61 8.54 -8.42
CA LEU A 63 9.27 7.61 -7.34
C LEU A 63 7.78 7.67 -7.01
N THR A 64 7.19 8.87 -7.06
CA THR A 64 5.76 9.07 -6.84
C THR A 64 4.91 8.36 -7.89
N GLU A 65 5.35 8.33 -9.15
CA GLU A 65 4.67 7.65 -10.26
C GLU A 65 4.53 6.13 -10.05
N LEU A 66 5.42 5.50 -9.29
CA LEU A 66 5.26 4.08 -8.93
C LEU A 66 3.97 3.81 -8.16
N LEU A 67 3.50 4.79 -7.38
CA LEU A 67 2.24 4.69 -6.65
C LEU A 67 1.08 5.23 -7.48
N THR A 68 1.24 6.39 -8.13
CA THR A 68 0.12 7.14 -8.73
C THR A 68 -0.21 6.72 -10.16
N ALA A 69 0.78 6.30 -10.95
CA ALA A 69 0.60 5.92 -12.35
C ALA A 69 0.46 4.40 -12.55
N ALA A 70 0.77 3.60 -11.52
CA ALA A 70 0.59 2.16 -11.55
C ALA A 70 -0.80 1.74 -11.06
N PRO A 71 -1.28 0.53 -11.45
CA PRO A 71 -2.45 -0.10 -10.86
C PRO A 71 -2.44 -0.22 -9.33
N ALA A 72 -1.28 -0.05 -8.68
CA ALA A 72 -1.08 -0.11 -7.23
C ALA A 72 -2.16 0.67 -6.46
N PHE A 73 -2.41 1.92 -6.83
CA PHE A 73 -3.40 2.75 -6.14
C PHE A 73 -4.83 2.20 -6.26
N SER A 74 -5.15 1.60 -7.41
CA SER A 74 -6.44 0.96 -7.64
C SER A 74 -6.62 -0.29 -6.76
N TYR A 75 -5.56 -1.09 -6.60
CA TYR A 75 -5.56 -2.24 -5.70
C TYR A 75 -5.77 -1.80 -4.25
N ILE A 76 -5.02 -0.80 -3.79
CA ILE A 76 -5.18 -0.24 -2.43
C ILE A 76 -6.61 0.25 -2.20
N SER A 77 -7.16 1.00 -3.15
CA SER A 77 -8.52 1.53 -3.05
C SER A 77 -9.57 0.42 -2.92
N GLN A 78 -9.41 -0.69 -3.66
CA GLN A 78 -10.31 -1.84 -3.60
C GLN A 78 -10.18 -2.63 -2.30
N LEU A 79 -8.96 -2.82 -1.79
CA LEU A 79 -8.72 -3.50 -0.52
C LEU A 79 -9.29 -2.71 0.68
N LEU A 80 -9.29 -1.38 0.60
CA LEU A 80 -9.81 -0.51 1.66
C LEU A 80 -11.30 -0.21 1.55
N ALA A 81 -11.95 -0.46 0.41
CA ALA A 81 -13.35 -0.16 0.20
C ALA A 81 -14.29 -0.78 1.27
N PRO A 82 -14.10 -2.03 1.73
CA PRO A 82 -14.94 -2.61 2.77
C PRO A 82 -14.88 -1.88 4.12
N LEU A 83 -13.74 -1.27 4.46
CA LEU A 83 -13.59 -0.49 5.70
C LEU A 83 -14.31 0.86 5.65
N ARG A 84 -14.63 1.34 4.43
CA ARG A 84 -15.34 2.61 4.20
C ARG A 84 -16.85 2.44 4.14
N SER A 85 -17.34 1.20 4.06
CA SER A 85 -18.77 0.93 4.20
C SER A 85 -19.19 1.16 5.66
N PRO A 86 -20.32 1.86 5.93
CA PRO A 86 -20.94 1.74 7.23
C PRO A 86 -21.14 0.24 7.49
N GLY A 87 -20.76 -0.22 8.68
CA GLY A 87 -20.98 -1.61 9.08
C GLY A 87 -22.45 -2.00 8.89
N PRO A 88 -22.79 -3.30 8.82
CA PRO A 88 -24.18 -3.72 8.75
C PRO A 88 -24.97 -3.02 9.87
N PRO A 89 -26.21 -2.57 9.62
CA PRO A 89 -27.01 -1.93 10.66
C PRO A 89 -26.96 -2.85 11.87
N LYS A 90 -26.55 -2.29 13.02
CA LYS A 90 -26.68 -2.98 14.30
C LYS A 90 -28.14 -3.39 14.36
N THR A 91 -28.43 -4.67 14.18
CA THR A 91 -29.80 -5.17 14.36
C THR A 91 -30.17 -4.71 15.75
N ALA A 92 -31.13 -3.79 15.84
CA ALA A 92 -31.74 -3.43 17.09
C ALA A 92 -32.39 -4.73 17.58
N GLY A 93 -31.64 -5.52 18.34
CA GLY A 93 -32.16 -6.61 19.13
C GLY A 93 -33.08 -5.97 20.15
N GLY A 94 -34.34 -5.81 19.75
CA GLY A 94 -35.43 -5.70 20.68
C GLY A 94 -35.45 -6.98 21.49
N SER A 95 -34.86 -6.93 22.67
CA SER A 95 -35.18 -7.87 23.73
C SER A 95 -36.16 -7.15 24.63
N ASP A 96 -37.44 -7.24 24.27
CA ASP A 96 -38.49 -7.32 25.27
C ASP A 96 -38.11 -8.49 26.19
N LEU A 97 -37.63 -8.18 27.39
CA LEU A 97 -37.59 -9.11 28.50
C LEU A 97 -38.60 -8.61 29.53
N PRO A 98 -39.47 -9.50 30.05
CA PRO A 98 -40.51 -9.09 30.97
C PRO A 98 -39.92 -8.64 32.30
N ALA A 99 -40.58 -7.65 32.91
CA ALA A 99 -40.27 -7.16 34.23
C ALA A 99 -40.24 -8.31 35.26
N VAL A 100 -39.20 -8.29 36.11
CA VAL A 100 -39.18 -8.96 37.41
C VAL A 100 -38.84 -7.92 38.46
#